data_AF-A0A316ICV0-F1
#
_entry.id   AF-A0A316ICV0-F1
#
_cell.length_a   1.000
_cell.length_b   1.000
_cell.length_c   1.000
_cell.angle_alpha   90.00
_cell.angle_beta   90.00
_cell.angle_gamma   90.00
#
_symmetry.space_group_name_H-M   'P 1'
#
loop_
_entity.id
_entity.type
_entity.pdbx_description
1 polymer ?
#
loop_
_entity_poly.entity_id
_entity_poly.type
_entity_poly.pdbx_seq_one_letter_code
_entity_poly.pdbx_strand_id
1 'polypeptide(L)'
;MSQGRLVAAVTGSEVDAAIVSERLPAHMIPDHVELRDEIPLSANGKVDRQAVAALVTPRTESTAPQGELETEIAALWADLLGLDEIGRTQNFFTLGGDSLKATRFVEVLRGKHGPIVSLRSFFAAPTVAAVAEALDADVEEGVL
;
A
#
# COMPACT_ATOMS: atom_id res chain seq x y z
N MET A 1 -16.92 -5.10 -2.09
CA MET A 1 -17.14 -3.91 -2.94
C MET A 1 -15.81 -3.19 -3.00
N SER A 2 -15.16 -3.13 -4.17
CA SER A 2 -13.87 -2.43 -4.31
C SER A 2 -14.13 -0.94 -4.09
N GLN A 3 -13.55 -0.35 -3.04
CA GLN A 3 -13.48 1.10 -2.96
C GLN A 3 -12.64 1.57 -4.15
N GLY A 4 -13.23 2.39 -5.02
CA GLY A 4 -12.56 2.91 -6.20
C GLY A 4 -11.37 3.76 -5.76
N ARG A 5 -10.18 3.44 -6.25
CA ARG A 5 -8.97 4.24 -6.01
C ARG A 5 -8.99 5.46 -6.93
N LEU A 6 -8.58 6.61 -6.39
CA LEU A 6 -8.42 7.83 -7.17
C LEU A 6 -6.99 7.92 -7.65
N VAL A 7 -6.85 8.19 -8.94
CA VAL A 7 -5.54 8.32 -9.57
C VAL A 7 -5.51 9.54 -10.47
N ALA A 8 -4.42 10.30 -10.40
CA ALA A 8 -4.27 11.53 -11.15
C ALA A 8 -3.06 11.44 -12.09
N ALA A 9 -3.30 11.67 -13.38
CA ALA A 9 -2.26 11.93 -14.36
C ALA A 9 -2.27 13.43 -14.68
N VAL A 10 -1.11 14.07 -14.64
CA VAL A 10 -0.97 15.52 -14.76
C VAL A 10 0.13 15.86 -15.75
N THR A 11 -0.07 16.90 -16.55
CA THR A 11 0.94 17.45 -17.47
C THR A 11 1.35 18.84 -17.00
N GLY A 12 2.64 19.16 -17.07
CA GLY A 12 3.17 20.44 -16.63
C GLY A 12 4.60 20.35 -16.10
N SER A 13 5.07 21.38 -15.41
CA SER A 13 6.47 21.48 -14.97
C SER A 13 6.73 20.97 -13.54
N GLU A 14 5.71 20.79 -12.71
CA GLU A 14 5.83 20.16 -11.38
C GLU A 14 4.43 19.96 -10.76
N VAL A 15 4.26 18.93 -9.94
CA VAL A 15 3.03 18.73 -9.17
C VAL A 15 3.38 18.63 -7.69
N ASP A 16 2.97 19.63 -6.93
CA ASP A 16 3.12 19.62 -5.47
C ASP A 16 1.94 18.87 -4.84
N ALA A 17 2.21 17.64 -4.39
CA ALA A 17 1.21 16.80 -3.73
C ALA A 17 0.69 17.42 -2.42
N ALA A 18 1.47 18.28 -1.75
CA ALA A 18 1.03 18.95 -0.53
C ALA A 18 -0.13 19.93 -0.82
N ILE A 19 -0.04 20.70 -1.90
CA ILE A 19 -1.08 21.65 -2.33
C ILE A 19 -2.40 20.92 -2.66
N VAL A 20 -2.32 19.72 -3.23
CA VAL A 20 -3.51 18.90 -3.54
C VAL A 20 -4.23 18.47 -2.26
N SER A 21 -3.47 18.06 -1.24
CA SER A 21 -4.01 17.57 0.03
C SER A 21 -4.68 18.66 0.88
N GLU A 22 -4.21 19.92 0.79
CA GLU A 22 -4.79 21.05 1.53
C GLU A 22 -6.13 21.54 0.95
N ARG A 23 -6.42 21.21 -0.32
CA ARG A 23 -7.59 21.74 -1.06
C ARG A 23 -8.67 20.71 -1.35
N LEU A 24 -8.42 19.43 -1.04
CA LEU A 24 -9.35 18.34 -1.28
C LEU A 24 -9.75 17.66 0.03
N PRO A 25 -11.04 17.26 0.19
CA PRO A 25 -11.42 16.33 1.24
C PRO A 25 -10.58 15.06 1.17
N ALA A 26 -10.30 14.43 2.32
CA ALA A 26 -9.39 13.27 2.40
C ALA A 26 -9.72 12.11 1.44
N HIS A 27 -11.00 11.89 1.14
CA HIS A 27 -11.46 10.83 0.21
C HIS A 27 -11.34 11.21 -1.28
N MET A 28 -10.96 12.45 -1.59
CA MET A 28 -10.71 12.94 -2.96
C MET A 28 -9.23 13.08 -3.27
N ILE A 29 -8.35 12.86 -2.29
CA ILE A 29 -6.90 12.88 -2.48
C ILE A 29 -6.52 11.61 -3.26
N PRO A 30 -5.90 11.74 -4.45
CA PRO A 30 -5.43 10.57 -5.21
C PRO A 30 -4.34 9.82 -4.46
N ASP A 31 -4.37 8.49 -4.51
CA ASP A 31 -3.32 7.65 -3.91
C ASP A 31 -1.98 7.84 -4.65
N HIS A 32 -2.04 8.18 -5.94
CA HIS A 32 -0.89 8.40 -6.81
C HIS A 32 -1.13 9.57 -7.76
N VAL A 33 -0.10 10.39 -7.91
CA VAL A 33 -0.06 11.50 -8.85
C VAL A 33 1.18 11.30 -9.72
N GLU A 34 0.98 11.19 -11.03
CA GLU A 34 2.07 10.94 -11.98
C GLU A 34 2.18 12.08 -12.97
N LEU A 35 3.38 12.66 -13.06
CA LEU A 35 3.71 13.68 -14.05
C LEU A 35 4.01 13.01 -15.39
N ARG A 36 3.34 13.48 -16.45
CA ARG A 36 3.52 12.99 -17.81
C ARG A 36 3.76 14.16 -18.74
N ASP A 37 4.53 13.93 -19.80
CA ASP A 37 4.73 14.91 -20.86
C ASP A 37 3.43 15.11 -21.66
N GLU A 38 2.65 14.03 -21.86
CA GLU A 38 1.41 14.04 -22.64
C GLU A 38 0.33 13.12 -22.02
N ILE A 39 -0.94 13.53 -22.14
CA ILE A 39 -2.09 12.70 -21.77
C ILE A 39 -2.55 11.88 -22.99
N PRO A 40 -2.68 10.54 -22.88
CA PRO A 40 -3.22 9.71 -23.94
C PRO A 40 -4.58 10.17 -24.44
N LEU A 41 -4.69 10.32 -25.75
CA LEU A 41 -5.93 10.65 -26.45
C LEU A 41 -6.36 9.46 -27.32
N SER A 42 -7.67 9.24 -27.37
CA SER A 42 -8.31 8.36 -28.35
C SER A 42 -8.15 8.89 -29.77
N ALA A 43 -8.43 8.06 -30.78
CA ALA A 43 -8.37 8.44 -32.20
C ALA A 43 -9.22 9.68 -32.55
N ASN A 44 -10.23 10.02 -31.73
CA ASN A 44 -11.09 11.19 -31.90
C ASN A 44 -10.60 12.42 -31.12
N GLY A 45 -9.39 12.40 -30.56
CA GLY A 45 -8.79 13.50 -29.79
C GLY A 45 -9.36 13.69 -28.37
N LYS A 46 -10.23 12.80 -27.89
CA LYS A 46 -10.72 12.81 -26.50
C LYS A 46 -9.76 12.04 -25.60
N VAL A 47 -9.66 12.43 -24.33
CA VAL A 47 -8.89 11.68 -23.32
C VAL A 47 -9.27 10.21 -23.32
N ASP A 48 -8.29 9.34 -23.53
CA ASP A 48 -8.45 7.90 -23.43
C ASP A 48 -8.30 7.49 -21.96
N ARG A 49 -9.43 7.40 -21.25
CA ARG A 49 -9.45 7.06 -19.82
C ARG A 49 -8.85 5.68 -19.52
N GLN A 50 -8.94 4.73 -20.46
CA GLN A 50 -8.41 3.39 -20.26
C GLN A 50 -6.89 3.40 -20.39
N ALA A 51 -6.37 4.09 -21.41
CA ALA A 51 -4.93 4.29 -21.57
C ALA A 51 -4.33 5.09 -20.42
N VAL A 52 -5.01 6.16 -19.97
CA VAL A 52 -4.60 6.92 -18.77
C VAL A 52 -4.55 6.02 -17.55
N ALA A 53 -5.61 5.25 -17.26
CA ALA A 53 -5.64 4.36 -16.09
C ALA A 53 -4.51 3.30 -16.12
N ALA A 54 -4.16 2.80 -17.31
CA ALA A 54 -3.06 1.85 -17.48
C ALA A 54 -1.68 2.46 -17.17
N LEU A 55 -1.46 3.73 -17.51
CA LEU A 55 -0.19 4.43 -17.26
C LEU A 55 0.10 4.60 -15.76
N VAL A 56 -0.94 4.84 -14.97
CA VAL A 56 -0.81 5.14 -13.55
C VAL A 56 -0.93 3.90 -12.66
N THR A 57 -0.88 2.71 -13.27
CA THR A 57 -0.74 1.47 -12.50
C THR A 57 0.65 1.49 -11.90
N PRO A 58 0.80 1.56 -10.56
CA PRO A 58 2.11 1.64 -9.98
C PRO A 58 2.87 0.36 -10.36
N ARG A 59 3.88 0.50 -11.22
CA ARG A 59 5.01 -0.43 -11.22
C ARG A 59 5.71 -0.19 -9.89
N THR A 60 5.13 -0.72 -8.83
CA THR A 60 5.85 -0.91 -7.58
C THR A 60 6.98 -1.83 -7.97
N GLU A 61 8.20 -1.30 -8.07
CA GLU A 61 9.38 -2.15 -7.96
C GLU A 61 9.20 -2.88 -6.63
N SER A 62 8.77 -4.13 -6.73
CA SER A 62 8.53 -4.98 -5.58
C SER A 62 9.90 -5.34 -5.04
N THR A 63 10.40 -4.51 -4.11
CA THR A 63 11.63 -4.85 -3.39
C THR A 63 11.33 -6.08 -2.55
N ALA A 64 12.08 -7.16 -2.76
CA ALA A 64 11.85 -8.41 -2.07
C ALA A 64 11.93 -8.25 -0.54
N PRO A 65 11.13 -9.01 0.23
CA PRO A 65 11.26 -9.15 1.68
C PRO A 65 12.70 -9.45 2.12
N GLN A 66 13.11 -8.89 3.25
CA GLN A 66 14.44 -9.06 3.83
C GLN A 66 14.37 -9.75 5.19
N GLY A 67 15.14 -10.84 5.35
CA GLY A 67 15.16 -11.61 6.60
C GLY A 67 13.94 -12.51 6.77
N GLU A 68 13.94 -13.28 7.85
CA GLU A 68 12.91 -14.30 8.12
C GLU A 68 11.54 -13.68 8.41
N LEU A 69 11.51 -12.61 9.21
CA LEU A 69 10.27 -11.97 9.66
C LEU A 69 9.50 -11.30 8.50
N GLU A 70 10.17 -10.51 7.65
CA GLU A 70 9.52 -9.92 6.48
C GLU A 70 9.03 -11.01 5.51
N THR A 71 9.80 -12.08 5.34
CA THR A 71 9.44 -13.20 4.45
C THR A 71 8.18 -13.92 4.95
N GLU A 72 8.09 -14.16 6.26
CA GLU A 72 6.91 -14.75 6.88
C GLU A 72 5.68 -13.85 6.73
N ILE A 73 5.81 -12.56 7.03
CA ILE A 73 4.71 -11.59 6.91
C ILE A 73 4.22 -11.51 5.45
N ALA A 74 5.14 -11.42 4.49
CA ALA A 74 4.82 -11.38 3.07
C ALA A 74 4.07 -12.63 2.62
N ALA A 75 4.49 -13.82 3.06
CA ALA A 75 3.81 -15.08 2.76
C ALA A 75 2.39 -15.12 3.35
N LEU A 76 2.22 -14.71 4.61
CA LEU A 76 0.90 -14.63 5.24
C LEU A 76 -0.04 -13.66 4.50
N TRP A 77 0.48 -12.52 4.03
CA TRP A 77 -0.31 -11.58 3.25
C TRP A 77 -0.64 -12.13 1.86
N ALA A 78 0.29 -12.81 1.21
CA ALA A 78 0.09 -13.43 -0.10
C ALA A 78 -1.08 -14.42 -0.04
N ASP A 79 -1.09 -15.29 0.99
CA ASP A 79 -2.17 -16.24 1.25
C ASP A 79 -3.51 -15.54 1.55
N LEU A 80 -3.50 -14.48 2.37
CA LEU A 80 -4.71 -13.75 2.75
C LEU A 80 -5.33 -12.93 1.61
N LEU A 81 -4.49 -12.41 0.71
CA LEU A 81 -4.89 -11.52 -0.38
C LEU A 81 -5.05 -12.28 -1.71
N GLY A 82 -4.58 -13.53 -1.80
CA GLY A 82 -4.61 -14.32 -3.03
C GLY A 82 -3.63 -13.80 -4.09
N LEU A 83 -2.43 -13.40 -3.65
CA LEU A 83 -1.36 -12.88 -4.51
C LEU A 83 -0.18 -13.86 -4.51
N ASP A 84 0.59 -13.90 -5.60
CA ASP A 84 1.73 -14.81 -5.73
C ASP A 84 2.96 -14.32 -4.93
N GLU A 85 3.26 -13.02 -5.00
CA GLU A 85 4.37 -12.38 -4.28
C GLU A 85 3.98 -10.99 -3.78
N ILE A 86 4.54 -10.61 -2.62
CA ILE A 86 4.36 -9.30 -2.00
C ILE A 86 5.73 -8.71 -1.66
N GLY A 87 5.95 -7.47 -2.10
CA GLY A 87 7.16 -6.71 -1.82
C GLY A 87 7.14 -6.05 -0.45
N ARG A 88 8.32 -5.79 0.09
CA ARG A 88 8.49 -5.30 1.47
C ARG A 88 7.86 -3.93 1.74
N THR A 89 7.78 -3.08 0.70
CA THR A 89 7.25 -1.71 0.77
C THR A 89 5.80 -1.61 0.28
N GLN A 90 5.21 -2.71 -0.19
CA GLN A 90 3.83 -2.70 -0.66
C GLN A 90 2.87 -2.60 0.52
N ASN A 91 1.85 -1.76 0.35
CA ASN A 91 0.88 -1.46 1.40
C ASN A 91 -0.29 -2.46 1.36
N PHE A 92 -0.64 -3.02 2.52
CA PHE A 92 -1.70 -4.03 2.66
C PHE A 92 -3.04 -3.61 2.05
N PHE A 93 -3.47 -2.37 2.29
CA PHE A 93 -4.76 -1.87 1.82
C PHE A 93 -4.72 -1.57 0.32
N THR A 94 -3.56 -1.12 -0.18
CA THR A 94 -3.30 -0.93 -1.61
C THR A 94 -3.37 -2.24 -2.38
N LEU A 95 -2.99 -3.36 -1.75
CA LEU A 95 -3.06 -4.72 -2.31
C LEU A 95 -4.45 -5.37 -2.20
N GLY A 96 -5.47 -4.67 -1.73
CA GLY A 96 -6.84 -5.19 -1.59
C GLY A 96 -7.17 -5.77 -0.21
N GLY A 97 -6.31 -5.50 0.78
CA GLY A 97 -6.59 -5.73 2.18
C GLY A 97 -7.77 -4.90 2.69
N ASP A 98 -8.47 -5.43 3.68
CA ASP A 98 -9.54 -4.73 4.40
C ASP A 98 -9.38 -4.94 5.91
N SER A 99 -10.22 -4.28 6.70
CA SER A 99 -10.17 -4.37 8.16
C SER A 99 -10.36 -5.79 8.69
N LEU A 100 -11.20 -6.61 8.05
CA LEU A 100 -11.41 -7.99 8.48
C LEU A 100 -10.17 -8.85 8.23
N LYS A 101 -9.53 -8.70 7.06
CA LYS A 101 -8.26 -9.39 6.76
C LYS A 101 -7.13 -8.91 7.66
N ALA A 102 -7.05 -7.60 7.94
CA ALA A 102 -6.07 -7.03 8.87
C ALA A 102 -6.24 -7.60 10.29
N THR A 103 -7.46 -7.66 10.81
CA THR A 103 -7.74 -8.28 12.11
C THR A 103 -7.33 -9.75 12.14
N ARG A 104 -7.67 -10.52 11.10
CA ARG A 104 -7.27 -11.93 10.99
C ARG A 104 -5.76 -12.09 10.97
N PHE A 105 -5.06 -11.26 10.21
CA PHE A 105 -3.60 -11.24 10.15
C PHE A 105 -2.97 -10.99 11.53
N VAL A 106 -3.45 -9.98 12.24
CA VAL A 106 -2.94 -9.64 13.59
C VAL A 106 -3.21 -10.76 14.58
N GLU A 107 -4.36 -11.43 14.53
CA GLU A 107 -4.63 -12.59 15.39
C GLU A 107 -3.69 -13.78 15.09
N VAL A 108 -3.41 -14.05 13.81
CA VAL A 108 -2.44 -15.09 13.42
C VAL A 108 -1.04 -14.76 13.92
N LEU A 109 -0.59 -13.51 13.73
CA LEU A 109 0.71 -13.06 14.24
C LEU A 109 0.78 -13.17 15.77
N ARG A 110 -0.27 -12.76 16.48
CA ARG A 110 -0.33 -12.87 17.95
C ARG A 110 -0.21 -14.31 18.43
N GLY A 111 -0.81 -15.25 17.71
CA GLY A 111 -0.66 -16.68 17.99
C GLY A 111 0.78 -17.18 17.88
N LYS A 112 1.62 -16.54 17.04
CA LYS A 112 3.01 -16.94 16.81
C LYS A 112 4.04 -16.18 17.64
N HIS A 113 3.86 -14.85 17.78
CA HIS A 113 4.83 -13.95 18.41
C HIS A 113 4.34 -13.37 19.74
N GLY A 114 3.13 -13.72 20.19
CA GLY A 114 2.55 -13.25 21.44
C GLY A 114 1.76 -11.93 21.31
N PRO A 115 1.24 -11.40 22.43
CA PRO A 115 0.35 -10.22 22.45
C PRO A 115 1.04 -8.89 22.07
N ILE A 116 2.33 -8.96 21.79
CA ILE A 116 3.25 -7.89 21.44
C ILE A 116 2.77 -7.13 20.18
N VAL A 117 2.00 -7.77 19.30
CA VAL A 117 1.50 -7.13 18.08
C VAL A 117 0.36 -6.15 18.38
N SER A 118 0.70 -4.86 18.35
CA SER A 118 -0.28 -3.79 18.44
C SER A 118 -0.96 -3.54 17.09
N LEU A 119 -2.30 -3.64 17.09
CA LEU A 119 -3.13 -3.28 15.94
C LEU A 119 -2.89 -1.81 15.52
N ARG A 120 -2.52 -0.95 16.49
CA ARG A 120 -2.16 0.45 16.22
C ARG A 120 -0.91 0.55 15.35
N SER A 121 0.12 -0.24 15.64
CA SER A 121 1.39 -0.24 14.90
C SER A 121 1.17 -0.72 13.46
N PHE A 122 0.33 -1.76 13.26
CA PHE A 122 -0.07 -2.20 11.93
C PHE A 122 -0.74 -1.09 11.11
N PHE A 123 -1.70 -0.36 11.69
CA PHE A 123 -2.41 0.70 10.97
C PHE A 123 -1.57 1.96 10.73
N ALA A 124 -0.52 2.19 11.53
CA ALA A 124 0.37 3.34 11.35
C ALA A 124 1.19 3.24 10.05
N ALA A 125 1.70 2.05 9.74
CA ALA A 125 2.46 1.78 8.53
C ALA A 125 2.20 0.33 8.07
N PRO A 126 1.15 0.08 7.28
CA PRO A 126 0.76 -1.27 6.89
C PRO A 126 1.57 -1.76 5.68
N THR A 127 2.90 -1.79 5.82
CA THR A 127 3.84 -2.43 4.89
C THR A 127 4.55 -3.58 5.58
N VAL A 128 5.03 -4.56 4.82
CA VAL A 128 5.74 -5.73 5.38
C VAL A 128 6.95 -5.29 6.22
N ALA A 129 7.77 -4.38 5.70
CA ALA A 129 8.97 -3.89 6.40
C ALA A 129 8.62 -3.17 7.72
N ALA A 130 7.63 -2.28 7.71
CA ALA A 130 7.27 -1.53 8.91
C ALA A 130 6.58 -2.40 9.97
N VAL A 131 5.82 -3.41 9.55
CA VAL A 131 5.23 -4.39 10.49
C VAL A 131 6.32 -5.27 11.11
N ALA A 132 7.33 -5.68 10.33
CA ALA A 132 8.47 -6.42 10.85
C ALA A 132 9.28 -5.59 11.86
N GLU A 133 9.58 -4.33 11.54
CA GLU A 133 10.29 -3.40 12.43
C GLU A 133 9.54 -3.17 13.76
N ALA A 134 8.22 -2.99 13.69
CA ALA A 134 7.40 -2.83 14.89
C ALA A 134 7.41 -4.08 15.77
N LEU A 135 7.41 -5.27 15.17
CA LEU A 135 7.49 -6.54 15.89
C LEU A 135 8.84 -6.73 16.59
N ASP A 136 9.94 -6.40 15.92
CA ASP A 136 11.27 -6.47 16.54
C ASP A 136 11.39 -5.48 17.72
N ALA A 137 10.88 -4.24 17.56
CA ALA A 137 10.90 -3.24 18.62
C ALA A 137 10.06 -3.63 19.85
N ASP A 138 8.85 -4.15 19.62
CA ASP A 138 7.95 -4.54 20.71
C ASP A 138 8.46 -5.83 21.41
N VAL A 139 9.22 -6.70 20.72
CA VAL A 139 9.91 -7.86 21.33
C VAL A 139 11.04 -7.43 22.26
N GLU A 140 11.78 -6.36 21.92
CA GLU A 140 12.81 -5.81 22.82
C GLU A 140 12.22 -5.16 24.07
N GLU A 141 11.06 -4.49 23.97
CA GLU A 141 10.38 -3.89 25.14
C GLU A 141 9.71 -4.92 26.06
N GLY A 142 9.28 -6.07 25.54
CA GLY A 142 8.64 -7.15 26.31
C GLY A 142 9.57 -8.01 27.17
N VAL A 143 10.89 -7.75 27.15
CA VAL A 143 11.92 -8.51 27.89
C VAL A 143 12.39 -7.80 29.18
N LEU A 144 11.76 -6.69 29.57
CA LEU A 144 11.96 -6.01 30.87
C LEU A 144 10.86 -6.35 31.89
#